data_AF-A0A7S0N8B9-F1
#
_entry.id   AF-A0A7S0N8B9-F1
#
_cell.length_a   1.000
_cell.length_b   1.000
_cell.length_c   1.000
_cell.angle_alpha   90.00
_cell.angle_beta   90.00
_cell.angle_gamma   90.00
#
_symmetry.space_group_name_H-M   'P 1'
#
loop_
_entity.id
_entity.type
_entity.pdbx_description
1 polymer ?
#
loop_
_entity_poly.entity_id
_entity_poly.type
_entity_poly.pdbx_seq_one_letter_code
_entity_poly.pdbx_strand_id
1 'polypeptide(L)'
;VTNITRDASVLGVAGVVGRAGGNASFCVAVNRYEALDIKVLGAASIAHFVLGGAIYLAVANFWDGEDARVLSPLLRYTPQTRAVALVAEVPTRGARQWEPIALDGGAEPEFLAVANVFGESVVYHVRRNQSGIQALAPSAAITRPAAVTALKSFAMDGGVSLAVASFSSPSQLYQLGAPLNGTHSVFAGAVAQHDPALLRWEPAV
;
A
#
# COMPACT_ATOMS: atom_id res chain seq x y z
N VAL A 1 2.05 21.14 -41.44
CA VAL A 1 1.30 19.87 -41.26
C VAL A 1 2.37 18.81 -41.02
N THR A 2 2.60 18.25 -39.83
CA THR A 2 1.63 17.74 -38.84
C THR A 2 2.26 17.71 -37.43
N ASN A 3 1.49 18.17 -36.46
CA ASN A 3 1.52 18.03 -35.00
C ASN A 3 2.63 17.21 -34.32
N ILE A 4 3.37 17.88 -33.43
CA ILE A 4 4.01 17.25 -32.27
C ILE A 4 3.12 17.56 -31.05
N THR A 5 2.30 16.59 -30.67
CA THR A 5 1.67 16.52 -29.34
C THR A 5 2.12 15.23 -28.69
N ARG A 6 2.96 15.34 -27.65
CA ARG A 6 3.02 14.42 -26.51
C ARG A 6 3.95 15.04 -25.47
N ASP A 7 3.34 15.57 -24.42
CA ASP A 7 3.99 16.00 -23.20
C ASP A 7 4.77 14.83 -22.61
N ALA A 8 6.10 14.93 -22.63
CA ALA A 8 7.00 14.07 -21.89
C ALA A 8 7.98 15.00 -21.18
N SER A 9 7.77 15.22 -19.89
CA SER A 9 8.72 15.94 -19.04
C SER A 9 9.98 15.07 -18.91
N VAL A 10 11.02 15.41 -19.67
CA VAL A 10 12.33 14.76 -19.62
C VAL A 10 13.10 15.31 -18.41
N LEU A 11 13.43 14.44 -17.46
CA LEU A 11 14.37 14.74 -16.36
C LEU A 11 15.53 13.74 -16.46
N GLY A 12 16.70 14.20 -16.89
CA GLY A 12 17.92 13.38 -17.00
C GLY A 12 18.95 13.78 -15.95
N VAL A 13 19.57 12.80 -15.29
CA VAL A 13 20.80 12.98 -14.52
C VAL A 13 21.93 12.33 -15.32
N ALA A 14 22.95 13.12 -15.68
CA ALA A 14 24.15 12.61 -16.35
C ALA A 14 25.10 12.01 -15.30
N GLY A 15 25.39 10.71 -15.40
CA GLY A 15 26.47 10.07 -14.64
C GLY A 15 27.67 9.80 -15.54
N VAL A 16 28.88 10.12 -15.09
CA VAL A 16 30.14 9.79 -15.77
C VAL A 16 30.67 8.47 -15.22
N VAL A 17 30.82 7.45 -16.07
CA VAL A 17 31.61 6.25 -15.75
C VAL A 17 32.94 6.36 -16.48
N GLY A 18 34.00 6.75 -15.76
CA GLY A 18 35.36 6.76 -16.30
C GLY A 18 35.98 5.37 -16.21
N ARG A 19 36.62 4.92 -17.30
CA ARG A 19 37.70 3.93 -17.22
C ARG A 19 38.93 4.49 -17.91
N ALA A 20 40.08 4.32 -17.25
CA ALA A 20 41.38 4.75 -17.73
C ALA A 20 41.76 4.01 -19.02
N GLY A 21 42.17 4.77 -20.03
CA GLY A 21 42.78 4.27 -21.27
C GLY A 21 41.85 4.30 -22.49
N GLY A 22 41.96 5.38 -23.28
CA GLY A 22 41.58 5.45 -24.70
C GLY A 22 40.10 5.26 -25.04
N ASN A 23 39.40 6.38 -25.30
CA ASN A 23 37.99 6.49 -25.70
C ASN A 23 36.95 6.24 -24.59
N ALA A 24 36.62 7.31 -23.86
CA ALA A 24 35.42 7.34 -23.03
C ALA A 24 34.18 7.25 -23.92
N SER A 25 33.41 6.16 -23.80
CA SER A 25 32.06 6.07 -24.32
C SER A 25 31.10 6.67 -23.29
N PHE A 26 30.42 7.76 -23.64
CA PHE A 26 29.35 8.32 -22.80
C PHE A 26 28.05 7.59 -23.12
N CYS A 27 27.53 6.83 -22.17
CA CYS A 27 26.16 6.34 -22.22
C CYS A 27 25.27 7.36 -21.51
N VAL A 28 24.52 8.16 -22.27
CA VAL A 28 23.44 8.97 -21.68
C VAL A 28 22.26 8.05 -21.43
N ALA A 29 22.03 7.68 -20.17
CA ALA A 29 20.77 7.07 -19.77
C ALA A 29 19.68 8.15 -19.79
N VAL A 30 18.95 8.25 -20.90
CA VAL A 30 17.77 9.12 -20.99
C VAL A 30 16.61 8.36 -20.35
N ASN A 31 16.27 8.68 -19.10
CA ASN A 31 15.05 8.18 -18.49
C ASN A 31 13.86 8.96 -19.05
N ARG A 32 13.05 8.31 -19.89
CA ARG A 32 11.75 8.84 -20.29
C ARG A 32 10.74 8.48 -19.21
N TYR A 33 10.23 9.47 -18.49
CA TYR A 33 9.08 9.32 -17.61
C TYR A 33 7.81 9.52 -18.44
N GLU A 34 6.91 8.55 -18.40
CA GLU A 34 5.60 8.65 -19.05
C GLU A 34 4.52 8.58 -17.96
N ALA A 35 3.60 9.55 -17.95
CA ALA A 35 2.48 9.56 -17.02
C ALA A 35 1.36 8.65 -17.54
N LEU A 36 0.80 7.83 -16.64
CA LEU A 36 -0.41 7.05 -16.90
C LEU A 36 -1.54 7.64 -16.08
N ASP A 37 -2.56 8.13 -16.78
CA ASP A 37 -3.76 8.69 -16.14
C ASP A 37 -4.59 7.58 -15.48
N ILE A 38 -4.53 7.49 -14.16
CA ILE A 38 -5.46 6.71 -13.35
C ILE A 38 -6.56 7.67 -12.90
N LYS A 39 -7.77 7.54 -13.47
CA LYS A 39 -8.90 8.43 -13.18
C LYS A 39 -9.54 8.06 -11.84
N VAL A 40 -8.93 8.50 -10.75
CA VAL A 40 -9.45 8.39 -9.37
C VAL A 40 -9.51 9.78 -8.74
N LEU A 41 -10.59 10.07 -8.02
CA LEU A 41 -10.82 11.37 -7.40
C LEU A 41 -10.57 11.31 -5.89
N GLY A 42 -9.79 12.27 -5.38
CA GLY A 42 -9.48 12.41 -3.95
C GLY A 42 -8.76 11.20 -3.33
N ALA A 43 -7.91 10.52 -4.10
CA ALA A 43 -7.01 9.50 -3.58
C ALA A 43 -5.97 10.11 -2.62
N ALA A 44 -5.88 9.57 -1.41
CA ALA A 44 -4.87 9.95 -0.42
C ALA A 44 -3.56 9.17 -0.60
N SER A 45 -3.63 7.93 -1.10
CA SER A 45 -2.46 7.11 -1.41
C SER A 45 -2.79 6.00 -2.40
N ILE A 46 -1.74 5.40 -2.96
CA ILE A 46 -1.81 4.21 -3.79
C ILE A 46 -0.76 3.22 -3.29
N ALA A 47 -1.18 2.02 -2.91
CA ALA A 47 -0.27 0.95 -2.51
C ALA A 47 -0.02 0.01 -3.69
N HIS A 48 1.24 -0.27 -3.98
CA HIS A 48 1.67 -1.23 -4.99
C HIS A 48 1.97 -2.59 -4.34
N PHE A 49 1.59 -3.68 -5.01
CA PHE A 49 2.06 -5.01 -4.68
C PHE A 49 2.02 -5.96 -5.89
N VAL A 50 2.74 -7.08 -5.78
CA VAL A 50 2.79 -8.13 -6.80
C VAL A 50 2.13 -9.39 -6.24
N LEU A 51 1.31 -10.04 -7.06
CA LEU A 51 0.62 -11.29 -6.71
C LEU A 51 0.53 -12.18 -7.95
N GLY A 52 1.13 -13.38 -7.90
CA GLY A 52 1.20 -14.29 -9.04
C GLY A 52 1.89 -13.68 -10.26
N GLY A 53 2.91 -12.84 -10.02
CA GLY A 53 3.62 -12.09 -11.07
C GLY A 53 2.84 -10.95 -11.73
N ALA A 54 1.58 -10.70 -11.33
CA ALA A 54 0.80 -9.55 -11.77
C ALA A 54 0.95 -8.37 -10.81
N ILE A 55 0.92 -7.15 -11.35
CA ILE A 55 1.04 -5.91 -10.58
C ILE A 55 -0.35 -5.39 -10.22
N TYR A 56 -0.53 -5.04 -8.96
CA TYR A 56 -1.76 -4.47 -8.43
C TYR A 56 -1.51 -3.13 -7.75
N LEU A 57 -2.50 -2.25 -7.85
CA LEU A 57 -2.53 -0.93 -7.23
C LEU A 57 -3.82 -0.80 -6.43
N ALA A 58 -3.71 -0.74 -5.11
CA ALA A 58 -4.83 -0.45 -4.22
C ALA A 58 -4.88 1.04 -3.94
N VAL A 59 -5.92 1.71 -4.42
CA VAL A 59 -6.09 3.16 -4.26
C VAL A 59 -6.90 3.43 -3.00
N ALA A 60 -6.37 4.27 -2.11
CA ALA A 60 -7.09 4.73 -0.92
C ALA A 60 -7.82 6.03 -1.25
N ASN A 61 -9.10 5.94 -1.60
CA ASN A 61 -9.92 7.12 -1.84
C ASN A 61 -10.42 7.72 -0.52
N PHE A 62 -10.12 9.00 -0.32
CA PHE A 62 -10.47 9.70 0.91
C PHE A 62 -11.78 10.48 0.78
N TRP A 63 -12.03 11.09 -0.38
CA TRP A 63 -13.14 12.02 -0.60
C TRP A 63 -13.48 12.11 -2.10
N ASP A 64 -14.75 12.14 -2.49
CA ASP A 64 -15.18 12.24 -3.89
C ASP A 64 -15.58 13.65 -4.33
N GLY A 65 -15.45 14.63 -3.44
CA GLY A 65 -15.94 15.99 -3.64
C GLY A 65 -17.13 16.33 -2.74
N GLU A 66 -17.88 15.32 -2.27
CA GLU A 66 -19.12 15.48 -1.52
C GLU A 66 -19.17 14.70 -0.20
N ASP A 67 -18.67 13.45 -0.16
CA ASP A 67 -18.63 12.58 1.02
C ASP A 67 -17.30 11.81 1.11
N ALA A 68 -16.99 11.32 2.30
CA ALA A 68 -15.89 10.41 2.57
C ALA A 68 -16.29 8.93 2.43
N ARG A 69 -17.58 8.63 2.24
CA ARG A 69 -18.10 7.28 1.94
C ARG A 69 -17.89 6.93 0.46
N VAL A 70 -16.66 6.60 0.12
CA VAL A 70 -16.23 6.42 -1.27
C VAL A 70 -15.75 5.01 -1.55
N LEU A 71 -15.87 4.61 -2.81
CA LEU A 71 -15.28 3.37 -3.29
C LEU A 71 -13.77 3.55 -3.51
N SER A 72 -12.99 2.66 -2.92
CA SER A 72 -11.56 2.54 -3.13
C SER A 72 -11.29 1.45 -4.17
N PRO A 73 -10.78 1.79 -5.37
CA PRO A 73 -10.56 0.81 -6.42
C PRO A 73 -9.27 0.01 -6.20
N LEU A 74 -9.37 -1.28 -6.47
CA LEU A 74 -8.24 -2.17 -6.66
C LEU A 74 -8.04 -2.35 -8.16
N LEU A 75 -6.85 -2.01 -8.64
CA LEU A 75 -6.52 -2.00 -10.06
C LEU A 75 -5.44 -3.03 -10.36
N ARG A 76 -5.47 -3.60 -11.56
CA ARG A 76 -4.41 -4.42 -12.12
C ARG A 76 -3.69 -3.65 -13.21
N TYR A 77 -2.37 -3.61 -13.14
CA TYR A 77 -1.52 -2.99 -14.16
C TYR A 77 -0.85 -4.06 -15.03
N THR A 78 -0.90 -3.86 -16.34
CA THR A 78 -0.25 -4.73 -17.34
C THR A 78 0.88 -3.97 -18.01
N PRO A 79 2.17 -4.23 -17.65
CA PRO A 79 3.31 -3.47 -18.18
C PRO A 79 3.45 -3.50 -19.70
N GLN A 80 3.12 -4.65 -20.32
CA GLN A 80 3.30 -4.87 -21.76
C GLN A 80 2.41 -3.94 -22.60
N THR A 81 1.18 -3.71 -22.16
CA THR A 81 0.19 -2.86 -22.84
C THR A 81 0.02 -1.51 -22.18
N ARG A 82 0.67 -1.27 -21.03
CA ARG A 82 0.49 -0.10 -20.16
C ARG A 82 -0.98 0.14 -19.80
N ALA A 83 -1.75 -0.93 -19.69
CA ALA A 83 -3.17 -0.89 -19.39
C ALA A 83 -3.42 -1.03 -17.89
N VAL A 84 -4.43 -0.32 -17.41
CA VAL A 84 -4.97 -0.44 -16.05
C VAL A 84 -6.38 -0.95 -16.16
N ALA A 85 -6.70 -2.01 -15.42
CA ALA A 85 -8.02 -2.60 -15.36
C ALA A 85 -8.53 -2.58 -13.92
N LEU A 86 -9.81 -2.24 -13.74
CA LEU A 86 -10.49 -2.36 -12.46
C LEU A 86 -10.67 -3.84 -12.11
N VAL A 87 -10.27 -4.23 -10.90
CA VAL A 87 -10.42 -5.59 -10.36
C VAL A 87 -11.60 -5.64 -9.41
N ALA A 88 -11.66 -4.69 -8.49
CA ALA A 88 -12.72 -4.59 -7.49
C ALA A 88 -12.85 -3.15 -6.99
N GLU A 89 -14.01 -2.86 -6.39
CA GLU A 89 -14.25 -1.63 -5.65
C GLU A 89 -14.63 -1.98 -4.23
N VAL A 90 -13.94 -1.35 -3.27
CA VAL A 90 -14.16 -1.60 -1.85
C VAL A 90 -14.80 -0.36 -1.22
N PRO A 91 -15.98 -0.48 -0.58
CA PRO A 91 -16.53 0.61 0.20
C PRO A 91 -15.60 1.00 1.35
N THR A 92 -15.21 2.28 1.38
CA THR A 92 -14.31 2.84 2.38
C THR A 92 -14.87 4.13 2.97
N ARG A 93 -14.29 4.58 4.09
CA ARG A 93 -14.72 5.81 4.79
C ARG A 93 -13.51 6.68 5.12
N GLY A 94 -13.14 7.56 4.20
CA GLY A 94 -11.95 8.36 4.31
C GLY A 94 -10.69 7.50 4.32
N ALA A 95 -10.51 6.65 3.30
CA ALA A 95 -9.34 5.78 3.25
C ALA A 95 -8.06 6.59 3.12
N ARG A 96 -7.09 6.32 4.00
CA ARG A 96 -5.78 6.98 4.00
C ARG A 96 -4.69 6.11 3.40
N GLN A 97 -4.76 4.81 3.65
CA GLN A 97 -3.71 3.88 3.26
C GLN A 97 -4.27 2.48 3.06
N TRP A 98 -3.71 1.80 2.06
CA TRP A 98 -3.71 0.35 1.97
C TRP A 98 -2.34 -0.20 2.36
N GLU A 99 -2.30 -1.26 3.15
CA GLU A 99 -1.08 -1.99 3.48
C GLU A 99 -1.22 -3.44 2.98
N PRO A 100 -0.41 -3.85 1.99
CA PRO A 100 -0.25 -5.25 1.64
C PRO A 100 0.54 -5.97 2.72
N ILE A 101 0.05 -7.14 3.13
CA ILE A 101 0.62 -7.92 4.23
C ILE A 101 0.92 -9.33 3.72
N ALA A 102 2.20 -9.67 3.68
CA ALA A 102 2.67 -11.03 3.49
C ALA A 102 2.91 -11.70 4.85
N LEU A 103 2.51 -12.95 5.01
CA LEU A 103 2.76 -13.72 6.22
C LEU A 103 4.06 -14.51 6.12
N ASP A 104 4.66 -14.83 7.27
CA ASP A 104 5.73 -15.82 7.44
C ASP A 104 6.91 -15.73 6.44
N GLY A 105 7.35 -14.51 6.11
CA GLY A 105 8.45 -14.28 5.17
C GLY A 105 8.08 -14.53 3.69
N GLY A 106 6.80 -14.72 3.40
CA GLY A 106 6.26 -14.81 2.04
C GLY A 106 6.56 -13.57 1.22
N ALA A 107 6.73 -13.75 -0.09
CA ALA A 107 7.02 -12.66 -1.02
C ALA A 107 5.74 -11.93 -1.51
N GLU A 108 4.57 -12.52 -1.27
CA GLU A 108 3.30 -12.02 -1.81
C GLU A 108 2.28 -11.79 -0.69
N PRO A 109 1.43 -10.77 -0.81
CA PRO A 109 0.46 -10.46 0.22
C PRO A 109 -0.69 -11.47 0.23
N GLU A 110 -1.00 -11.96 1.43
CA GLU A 110 -2.19 -12.77 1.71
C GLU A 110 -3.34 -11.90 2.20
N PHE A 111 -3.01 -10.76 2.81
CA PHE A 111 -3.98 -9.81 3.34
C PHE A 111 -3.73 -8.41 2.79
N LEU A 112 -4.81 -7.64 2.70
CA LEU A 112 -4.78 -6.20 2.49
C LEU A 112 -5.51 -5.51 3.64
N ALA A 113 -4.82 -4.63 4.36
CA ALA A 113 -5.43 -3.81 5.38
C ALA A 113 -5.72 -2.41 4.83
N VAL A 114 -6.89 -1.84 5.15
CA VAL A 114 -7.25 -0.46 4.82
C VAL A 114 -7.42 0.38 6.08
N ALA A 115 -6.77 1.54 6.09
CA ALA A 115 -6.91 2.56 7.11
C ALA A 115 -8.07 3.48 6.75
N ASN A 116 -9.14 3.44 7.54
CA ASN A 116 -10.27 4.35 7.44
C ASN A 116 -10.24 5.37 8.57
N VAL A 117 -10.41 6.65 8.22
CA VAL A 117 -10.46 7.73 9.21
C VAL A 117 -11.86 7.88 9.81
N PHE A 118 -12.92 7.69 9.01
CA PHE A 118 -14.31 7.94 9.42
C PHE A 118 -15.14 6.66 9.57
N GLY A 119 -14.48 5.52 9.78
CA GLY A 119 -15.12 4.22 9.96
C GLY A 119 -14.13 3.19 10.50
N GLU A 120 -14.59 1.94 10.58
CA GLU A 120 -13.72 0.83 10.96
C GLU A 120 -12.65 0.62 9.89
N SER A 121 -11.41 0.46 10.33
CA SER A 121 -10.36 -0.05 9.46
C SER A 121 -10.54 -1.56 9.33
N VAL A 122 -10.25 -2.13 8.17
CA VAL A 122 -10.61 -3.52 7.87
C VAL A 122 -9.40 -4.23 7.27
N VAL A 123 -9.23 -5.49 7.63
CA VAL A 123 -8.28 -6.39 6.97
C VAL A 123 -9.04 -7.40 6.14
N TYR A 124 -8.68 -7.47 4.87
CA TYR A 124 -9.25 -8.37 3.89
C TYR A 124 -8.29 -9.50 3.61
N HIS A 125 -8.79 -10.73 3.58
CA HIS A 125 -8.10 -11.87 2.99
C HIS A 125 -8.23 -11.83 1.46
N VAL A 126 -7.10 -11.94 0.76
CA VAL A 126 -7.04 -11.90 -0.70
C VAL A 126 -7.42 -13.27 -1.26
N ARG A 127 -8.67 -13.40 -1.75
CA ARG A 127 -9.13 -14.61 -2.44
C ARG A 127 -8.66 -14.55 -3.89
N ARG A 128 -7.85 -15.54 -4.29
CA ARG A 128 -7.20 -15.57 -5.61
C ARG A 128 -7.34 -16.92 -6.30
N ASN A 129 -7.20 -16.91 -7.62
CA ASN A 129 -7.02 -18.09 -8.46
C ASN A 129 -5.85 -17.87 -9.44
N GLN A 130 -5.71 -18.76 -10.43
CA GLN A 130 -4.68 -18.66 -11.47
C GLN A 130 -4.75 -17.38 -12.31
N SER A 131 -5.91 -16.70 -12.36
CA SER A 131 -6.12 -15.48 -13.15
C SER A 131 -5.84 -14.20 -12.36
N GLY A 132 -5.67 -14.29 -11.04
CA GLY A 132 -5.41 -13.15 -10.16
C GLY A 132 -6.35 -13.09 -8.96
N ILE A 133 -6.58 -11.88 -8.46
CA ILE A 133 -7.51 -11.62 -7.36
C ILE A 133 -8.95 -11.80 -7.87
N GLN A 134 -9.72 -12.65 -7.19
CA GLN A 134 -11.16 -12.81 -7.41
C GLN A 134 -11.98 -11.94 -6.47
N ALA A 135 -11.57 -11.85 -5.20
CA ALA A 135 -12.31 -11.11 -4.19
C ALA A 135 -11.43 -10.71 -3.00
N LEU A 136 -11.85 -9.67 -2.31
CA LEU A 136 -11.36 -9.30 -0.99
C LEU A 136 -12.41 -9.71 0.03
N ALA A 137 -12.13 -10.75 0.81
CA ALA A 137 -13.03 -11.24 1.84
C ALA A 137 -12.69 -10.56 3.18
N PRO A 138 -13.61 -9.82 3.82
CA PRO A 138 -13.35 -9.25 5.14
C PRO A 138 -12.93 -10.36 6.11
N SER A 139 -11.77 -10.20 6.74
CA SER A 139 -11.23 -11.15 7.70
C SER A 139 -11.45 -10.67 9.13
N ALA A 140 -11.21 -9.38 9.38
CA ALA A 140 -11.45 -8.75 10.67
C ALA A 140 -11.58 -7.24 10.53
N ALA A 141 -12.35 -6.64 11.43
CA ALA A 141 -12.34 -5.19 11.64
C ALA A 141 -11.31 -4.82 12.71
N ILE A 142 -10.49 -3.82 12.40
CA ILE A 142 -9.67 -3.08 13.37
C ILE A 142 -10.62 -2.07 14.02
N THR A 143 -11.36 -2.54 15.04
CA THR A 143 -12.40 -1.77 15.72
C THR A 143 -11.83 -0.71 16.68
N ARG A 144 -10.56 -0.87 17.07
CA ARG A 144 -9.73 0.15 17.71
C ARG A 144 -8.32 0.06 17.14
N PRO A 145 -7.55 1.15 17.05
CA PRO A 145 -7.94 2.52 17.36
C PRO A 145 -8.82 3.17 16.29
N ALA A 146 -9.60 4.19 16.66
CA ALA A 146 -10.42 4.96 15.73
C ALA A 146 -9.58 5.97 14.92
N ALA A 147 -10.07 6.48 13.80
CA ALA A 147 -9.36 7.43 12.95
C ALA A 147 -7.94 6.98 12.59
N VAL A 148 -7.82 5.78 12.00
CA VAL A 148 -6.54 5.23 11.56
C VAL A 148 -6.04 6.03 10.37
N THR A 149 -4.80 6.49 10.44
CA THR A 149 -4.18 7.33 9.39
C THR A 149 -3.05 6.63 8.65
N ALA A 150 -2.42 5.64 9.28
CA ALA A 150 -1.37 4.84 8.64
C ALA A 150 -1.34 3.42 9.19
N LEU A 151 -0.86 2.51 8.34
CA LEU A 151 -0.68 1.10 8.62
C LEU A 151 0.73 0.69 8.20
N LYS A 152 1.36 -0.20 8.98
CA LYS A 152 2.62 -0.79 8.55
C LYS A 152 2.78 -2.21 9.06
N SER A 153 3.01 -3.13 8.14
CA SER A 153 3.36 -4.51 8.47
C SER A 153 4.88 -4.69 8.55
N PHE A 154 5.33 -5.51 9.50
CA PHE A 154 6.73 -5.86 9.67
C PHE A 154 6.88 -7.17 10.46
N ALA A 155 8.01 -7.84 10.31
CA ALA A 155 8.32 -9.05 11.07
C ALA A 155 8.74 -8.68 12.51
N MET A 156 8.17 -9.38 13.49
CA MET A 156 8.47 -9.22 14.91
C MET A 156 8.21 -10.55 15.64
N ASP A 157 9.12 -10.94 16.53
CA ASP A 157 8.99 -12.14 17.38
C ASP A 157 8.63 -13.43 16.64
N GLY A 158 9.23 -13.63 15.45
CA GLY A 158 9.01 -14.82 14.63
C GLY A 158 7.66 -14.88 13.91
N GLY A 159 6.88 -13.79 13.93
CA GLY A 159 5.64 -13.63 13.16
C GLY A 159 5.56 -12.27 12.47
N VAL A 160 4.37 -11.93 11.99
CA VAL A 160 4.11 -10.62 11.37
C VAL A 160 3.26 -9.78 12.30
N SER A 161 3.62 -8.52 12.44
CA SER A 161 2.87 -7.53 13.19
C SER A 161 2.40 -6.40 12.29
N LEU A 162 1.27 -5.79 12.67
CA LEU A 162 0.68 -4.63 12.03
C LEU A 162 0.66 -3.47 13.02
N ALA A 163 1.51 -2.48 12.80
CA ALA A 163 1.41 -1.19 13.49
C ALA A 163 0.27 -0.38 12.89
N VAL A 164 -0.58 0.15 13.77
CA VAL A 164 -1.76 0.92 13.43
C VAL A 164 -1.63 2.30 14.07
N ALA A 165 -1.37 3.30 13.25
CA ALA A 165 -1.27 4.69 13.69
C ALA A 165 -2.66 5.33 13.71
N SER A 166 -3.01 5.96 14.82
CA SER A 166 -4.28 6.65 14.98
C SER A 166 -4.10 8.13 15.29
N PHE A 167 -5.01 8.93 14.76
CA PHE A 167 -5.05 10.37 15.00
C PHE A 167 -5.81 10.75 16.28
N SER A 168 -6.78 9.95 16.72
CA SER A 168 -7.72 10.31 17.79
C SER A 168 -7.78 9.30 18.93
N SER A 169 -6.96 8.26 18.88
CA SER A 169 -6.88 7.19 19.86
C SER A 169 -5.43 6.72 19.97
N PRO A 170 -5.04 6.02 21.05
CA PRO A 170 -3.70 5.45 21.14
C PRO A 170 -3.40 4.53 19.94
N SER A 171 -2.26 4.72 19.30
CA SER A 171 -1.75 3.78 18.30
C SER A 171 -1.59 2.39 18.90
N GLN A 172 -1.79 1.35 18.10
CA GLN A 172 -1.77 -0.03 18.56
C GLN A 172 -0.88 -0.90 17.68
N LEU A 173 -0.34 -1.94 18.29
CA LEU A 173 0.39 -3.00 17.60
C LEU A 173 -0.42 -4.29 17.68
N TYR A 174 -0.69 -4.86 16.51
CA TYR A 174 -1.39 -6.12 16.35
C TYR A 174 -0.41 -7.21 15.93
N GLN A 175 -0.44 -8.37 16.59
CA GLN A 175 0.29 -9.53 16.11
C GLN A 175 -0.65 -10.39 15.26
N LEU A 176 -0.25 -10.65 14.03
CA LEU A 176 -0.94 -11.58 13.15
C LEU A 176 -0.59 -12.98 13.64
N GLY A 177 -1.59 -13.74 14.07
CA GLY A 177 -1.39 -14.98 14.81
C GLY A 177 -0.60 -16.02 14.01
N ALA A 178 0.24 -16.78 14.72
CA ALA A 178 0.86 -18.00 14.18
C ALA A 178 -0.26 -19.00 13.80
N PRO A 179 -0.14 -19.73 12.68
CA PRO A 179 -1.16 -20.66 12.25
C PRO A 179 -1.34 -21.79 13.27
N LEU A 180 -2.49 -21.84 13.93
CA LEU A 180 -2.94 -23.08 14.58
C LEU A 180 -3.47 -23.99 13.46
N ASN A 181 -2.78 -25.09 13.17
CA ASN A 181 -3.15 -26.10 12.17
C ASN A 181 -3.32 -25.60 10.72
N GLY A 182 -2.55 -24.59 10.30
CA GLY A 182 -2.62 -24.07 8.92
C GLY A 182 -3.87 -23.24 8.62
N THR A 183 -4.66 -22.91 9.64
CA THR A 183 -5.73 -21.91 9.58
C THR A 183 -5.30 -20.67 10.34
N HIS A 184 -5.00 -19.58 9.63
CA HIS A 184 -4.67 -18.29 10.25
C HIS A 184 -5.94 -17.70 10.88
N SER A 185 -6.17 -17.96 12.16
CA SER A 185 -7.13 -17.21 12.97
C SER A 185 -6.49 -15.86 13.34
N VAL A 186 -6.67 -14.91 12.43
CA VAL A 186 -5.96 -13.62 12.38
C VAL A 186 -6.38 -12.73 13.56
N PHE A 187 -5.38 -12.07 14.17
CA PHE A 187 -5.41 -11.13 15.29
C PHE A 187 -5.57 -11.78 16.68
N ALA A 188 -4.45 -12.22 17.26
CA ALA A 188 -4.33 -12.15 18.72
C ALA A 188 -4.40 -10.66 19.10
N GLY A 189 -5.15 -10.33 20.16
CA GLY A 189 -5.46 -8.94 20.52
C GLY A 189 -4.25 -8.02 20.66
N ALA A 190 -4.49 -6.71 20.73
CA ALA A 190 -3.44 -5.69 20.85
C ALA A 190 -2.34 -6.10 21.85
N VAL A 191 -1.11 -6.23 21.37
CA VAL A 191 0.01 -6.81 22.15
C VAL A 191 0.68 -5.75 23.03
N ALA A 192 0.48 -4.46 22.72
CA ALA A 192 0.90 -3.36 23.58
C ALA A 192 -0.07 -2.18 23.46
N GLN A 193 -0.49 -1.64 24.60
CA GLN A 193 -1.04 -0.29 24.69
C GLN A 193 0.08 0.68 25.05
N HIS A 194 0.18 1.78 24.32
CA HIS A 194 1.23 2.77 24.50
C HIS A 194 1.11 3.50 25.85
N ASP A 195 2.21 3.58 26.63
CA ASP A 195 2.30 4.43 27.84
C ASP A 195 2.56 5.89 27.43
N PRO A 196 1.63 6.83 27.67
CA PRO A 196 1.81 8.23 27.29
C PRO A 196 3.01 8.93 27.96
N ALA A 197 3.62 8.35 29.01
CA ALA A 197 4.81 8.90 29.65
C ALA A 197 6.07 8.86 28.74
N LEU A 198 6.14 7.94 27.77
CA LEU A 198 7.30 7.75 26.88
C LEU A 198 7.35 8.72 25.69
N LEU A 199 6.34 9.60 25.52
CA LEU A 199 6.27 10.59 24.43
C LEU A 199 6.92 11.94 24.76
N ARG A 200 7.52 12.08 25.94
CA ARG A 200 8.27 13.30 26.25
C ARG A 200 9.59 13.25 25.50
N TRP A 201 9.66 14.00 24.41
CA TRP A 201 10.95 14.43 23.88
C TRP A 201 11.61 15.29 24.97
N GLU A 202 12.57 14.73 25.68
CA GLU A 202 13.48 15.51 26.50
C GLU A 202 14.64 15.95 25.59
N PRO A 203 14.80 17.25 25.32
CA PRO A 203 16.02 17.72 24.67
C PRO A 203 17.21 17.26 25.52
N ALA A 204 18.22 16.69 24.86
CA ALA A 204 19.51 16.52 25.51
C ALA A 204 20.02 17.92 25.92
N VAL A 205 20.25 18.11 27.22
CA VAL A 205 20.87 19.31 27.80
C VAL A 205 22.36 19.33 27.48
#